data_AF-A0A6I5I558-F1
#
_entry.id   AF-A0A6I5I558-F1
#
_cell.length_a   1.000
_cell.length_b   1.000
_cell.length_c   1.000
_cell.angle_alpha   90.00
_cell.angle_beta   90.00
_cell.angle_gamma   90.00
#
_symmetry.space_group_name_H-M   'P 1'
#
loop_
_entity.id
_entity.type
_entity.pdbx_description
1 polymer ?
#
loop_
_entity_poly.entity_id
_entity_poly.type
_entity_poly.pdbx_seq_one_letter_code
_entity_poly.pdbx_strand_id
1 'polypeptide(L)'
;MAIFHTPHNVALMAPLYFLGVFLPGSGESYIQRRRRKGWYAQFSSPEAMRSIVKDEAELRRVRDEKGVLVAARRFRREFPLCPLPEALKMVQSL
;
A
#
# COMPACT_ATOMS: atom_id res chain seq x y z
N MET A 1 19.02 37.02 -35.37
CA MET A 1 18.96 35.72 -34.68
C MET A 1 18.96 35.99 -33.18
N ALA A 2 17.82 35.88 -32.52
CA ALA A 2 17.74 36.08 -31.06
C ALA A 2 18.31 34.83 -30.38
N ILE A 3 19.46 34.98 -29.73
CA ILE A 3 20.08 33.94 -28.92
C ILE A 3 19.32 33.92 -27.59
N PHE A 4 18.41 32.96 -27.45
CA PHE A 4 17.81 32.65 -26.15
C PHE A 4 18.95 32.16 -25.23
N HIS A 5 19.47 33.05 -24.38
CA HIS A 5 20.26 32.65 -23.23
C HIS A 5 19.32 31.90 -22.28
N THR A 6 19.24 30.59 -22.41
CA THR A 6 18.65 29.74 -21.38
C THR A 6 19.41 30.00 -20.08
N PRO A 7 18.76 30.48 -19.01
CA PRO A 7 19.44 30.70 -17.75
C PRO A 7 20.04 29.37 -17.27
N HIS A 8 21.34 29.31 -16.95
CA HIS A 8 22.00 28.09 -16.46
C HIS A 8 21.29 27.46 -15.24
N ASN A 9 20.53 28.26 -14.51
CA ASN A 9 19.63 27.91 -13.43
C ASN A 9 18.48 26.99 -13.84
N VAL A 10 18.00 27.01 -15.09
CA VAL A 10 16.93 26.09 -15.56
C VAL A 10 17.44 24.64 -15.59
N ALA A 11 18.70 24.44 -15.98
CA ALA A 11 19.34 23.12 -15.99
C ALA A 11 19.52 22.54 -14.59
N LEU A 12 19.62 23.38 -13.55
CA LEU A 12 19.68 22.97 -12.14
C LEU A 12 18.29 22.81 -11.50
N MET A 13 17.30 23.59 -11.93
CA MET A 13 15.95 23.52 -11.39
C MET A 13 15.22 22.23 -11.80
N ALA A 14 15.44 21.74 -13.03
CA ALA A 14 14.83 20.50 -13.51
C ALA A 14 15.20 19.26 -12.66
N PRO A 15 16.49 18.96 -12.36
CA PRO A 15 16.84 17.83 -11.52
C PRO A 15 16.40 18.01 -10.06
N LEU A 16 16.42 19.24 -9.52
CA LEU A 16 15.90 19.52 -8.17
C LEU A 16 14.40 19.28 -8.05
N TYR A 17 13.63 19.70 -9.06
CA TYR A 17 12.20 19.41 -9.13
C TYR A 17 11.94 17.90 -9.22
N PHE A 18 12.68 17.20 -10.09
CA PHE A 18 12.59 15.74 -10.20
C PHE A 18 12.91 15.06 -8.87
N LEU A 19 13.99 15.45 -8.19
CA LEU A 19 14.35 14.95 -6.87
C LEU A 19 13.23 15.21 -5.84
N GLY A 20 12.70 16.43 -5.78
CA GLY A 20 11.65 16.82 -4.85
C GLY A 20 10.34 16.03 -5.03
N VAL A 21 10.03 15.58 -6.25
CA VAL A 21 8.82 14.79 -6.55
C VAL A 21 9.08 13.29 -6.44
N PHE A 22 10.21 12.79 -6.94
CA PHE A 22 10.51 11.36 -6.97
C PHE A 22 10.97 10.80 -5.62
N LEU A 23 11.73 11.56 -4.81
CA LEU A 23 12.20 11.07 -3.51
C LEU A 23 11.06 10.73 -2.55
N PRO A 24 10.03 11.59 -2.35
CA PRO A 24 8.91 11.25 -1.47
C PRO A 24 8.12 10.03 -1.98
N GLY A 25 7.81 10.00 -3.29
CA GLY A 25 7.02 8.92 -3.88
C GLY A 25 7.74 7.57 -3.83
N SER A 26 9.06 7.56 -4.06
CA SER A 26 9.87 6.34 -3.99
C SER A 26 10.06 5.88 -2.54
N GLY A 27 10.20 6.80 -1.59
CA GLY A 27 10.27 6.51 -0.16
C GLY A 27 9.00 5.84 0.37
N GLU A 28 7.83 6.41 0.07
CA GLU A 28 6.54 5.81 0.44
C GLU A 28 6.35 4.43 -0.18
N SER A 29 6.67 4.30 -1.48
CA SER A 29 6.61 3.03 -2.20
C SER A 29 7.52 1.98 -1.58
N TYR A 30 8.75 2.36 -1.19
CA TYR A 30 9.70 1.49 -0.52
C TYR A 30 9.18 1.03 0.84
N ILE A 31 8.64 1.94 1.66
CA ILE A 31 8.08 1.62 2.97
C ILE A 31 6.90 0.65 2.82
N GLN A 32 5.99 0.89 1.86
CA GLN A 32 4.86 0.00 1.60
C GLN A 32 5.32 -1.40 1.16
N ARG A 33 6.31 -1.48 0.26
CA ARG A 33 6.92 -2.75 -0.17
C ARG A 33 7.55 -3.49 1.00
N ARG A 34 8.28 -2.79 1.86
CA ARG A 34 8.92 -3.38 3.06
C ARG A 34 7.89 -3.92 4.04
N ARG A 35 6.80 -3.18 4.29
CA ARG A 35 5.69 -3.63 5.14
C ARG A 35 4.99 -4.87 4.57
N ARG A 36 4.72 -4.89 3.26
CA ARG A 36 4.19 -6.10 2.59
C ARG A 36 5.14 -7.29 2.74
N LYS A 37 6.42 -7.10 2.45
CA LYS A 37 7.42 -8.17 2.59
C LYS A 37 7.48 -8.70 4.02
N GLY A 38 7.45 -7.81 5.02
CA GLY A 38 7.43 -8.18 6.43
C GLY A 38 6.16 -8.95 6.83
N TRP A 39 5.01 -8.53 6.34
CA TRP A 39 3.74 -9.23 6.56
C TRP A 39 3.77 -10.65 5.97
N TYR A 40 4.14 -10.79 4.69
CA TYR A 40 4.20 -12.09 4.03
C TYR A 40 5.27 -13.02 4.61
N ALA A 41 6.37 -12.48 5.14
CA ALA A 41 7.40 -13.28 5.79
C ALA A 41 6.91 -14.01 7.05
N GLN A 42 5.75 -13.63 7.61
CA GLN A 42 5.14 -14.32 8.75
C GLN A 42 4.40 -15.60 8.34
N PHE A 43 4.15 -15.80 7.04
CA PHE A 43 3.37 -16.93 6.53
C PHE A 43 4.21 -17.79 5.60
N SER A 44 4.13 -19.11 5.79
CA SER A 44 4.81 -20.08 4.94
C SER A 44 4.18 -20.19 3.55
N SER A 45 2.88 -19.89 3.42
CA SER A 45 2.15 -19.90 2.15
C SER A 45 0.98 -18.91 2.15
N PRO A 46 0.44 -18.53 0.96
CA PRO A 46 -0.78 -17.73 0.86
C PRO A 46 -2.01 -18.37 1.52
N GLU A 47 -2.07 -19.71 1.54
CA GLU A 47 -3.15 -20.47 2.17
C GLU A 47 -3.07 -20.37 3.70
N ALA A 48 -1.85 -20.44 4.26
CA ALA A 48 -1.61 -20.20 5.68
C ALA A 48 -1.98 -18.78 6.10
N MET A 49 -1.91 -17.82 5.18
CA MET A 49 -2.38 -16.46 5.43
C MET A 49 -3.92 -16.37 5.48
N ARG A 50 -4.63 -17.18 4.69
CA ARG A 50 -6.11 -17.23 4.69
C ARG A 50 -6.66 -17.93 5.93
N SER A 51 -5.99 -18.96 6.42
CA SER A 51 -6.42 -19.73 7.60
C SER A 51 -6.36 -18.94 8.92
N ILE A 52 -5.77 -17.74 8.91
CA ILE A 52 -5.74 -16.83 10.07
C ILE A 52 -7.09 -16.18 10.33
N VAL A 53 -7.93 -16.09 9.30
CA VAL A 53 -9.30 -15.59 9.43
C VAL A 53 -10.12 -16.67 10.14
N LYS A 54 -10.13 -16.64 11.47
CA LYS A 54 -10.89 -17.62 12.28
C LYS A 54 -12.40 -17.54 12.04
N ASP A 55 -12.92 -16.33 11.83
CA ASP A 55 -14.35 -16.04 11.63
C ASP A 55 -14.63 -15.51 10.23
N GLU A 56 -14.33 -16.32 9.22
CA GLU A 56 -14.56 -15.98 7.80
C GLU A 56 -16.03 -15.62 7.53
N ALA A 57 -16.96 -16.35 8.15
CA ALA A 57 -18.39 -16.10 8.02
C ALA A 57 -18.81 -14.75 8.60
N GLU A 58 -18.22 -14.33 9.73
CA GLU A 58 -18.50 -13.02 10.30
C GLU A 58 -17.94 -11.91 9.41
N LEU A 59 -16.71 -12.09 8.91
CA LEU A 59 -16.07 -11.11 8.05
C LEU A 59 -16.82 -10.94 6.72
N ARG A 60 -17.36 -12.03 6.16
CA ARG A 60 -18.25 -12.01 4.98
C ARG A 60 -19.56 -11.25 5.27
N ARG A 61 -20.22 -11.51 6.41
CA ARG A 61 -21.43 -10.75 6.80
C ARG A 61 -21.15 -9.26 6.92
N VAL A 62 -20.07 -8.88 7.60
CA VAL A 62 -19.68 -7.47 7.77
C VAL A 62 -19.38 -6.82 6.42
N ARG A 63 -18.75 -7.55 5.48
CA ARG A 63 -18.50 -7.08 4.13
C ARG A 63 -19.81 -6.83 3.37
N ASP A 64 -20.74 -7.76 3.44
CA ASP A 64 -22.00 -7.69 2.69
C ASP A 64 -22.95 -6.63 3.27
N GLU A 65 -22.98 -6.46 4.60
CA GLU A 65 -23.85 -5.50 5.28
C GLU A 65 -23.27 -4.07 5.33
N LYS A 66 -21.96 -3.94 5.60
CA LYS A 66 -21.30 -2.64 5.89
C LYS A 66 -20.29 -2.22 4.84
N GLY A 67 -20.02 -3.09 3.87
CA GLY A 67 -19.09 -2.84 2.77
C GLY A 67 -17.66 -3.28 3.04
N VAL A 68 -16.92 -3.44 1.94
CA VAL A 68 -15.54 -3.95 1.89
C VAL A 68 -14.57 -3.14 2.75
N LEU A 69 -14.69 -1.80 2.74
CA LEU A 69 -13.78 -0.93 3.50
C LEU A 69 -13.95 -1.09 5.02
N VAL A 70 -15.18 -1.27 5.49
CA VAL A 70 -15.47 -1.47 6.92
C VAL A 70 -14.95 -2.83 7.38
N ALA A 71 -15.20 -3.87 6.58
CA ALA A 71 -14.65 -5.20 6.84
C ALA A 71 -13.10 -5.21 6.84
N ALA A 72 -12.45 -4.54 5.88
CA ALA A 72 -10.99 -4.44 5.85
C ALA A 72 -10.41 -3.66 7.04
N ARG A 73 -11.10 -2.60 7.51
CA ARG A 73 -10.71 -1.90 8.74
C ARG A 73 -10.85 -2.78 9.98
N ARG A 74 -11.92 -3.57 10.06
CA ARG A 74 -12.13 -4.52 11.16
C ARG A 74 -11.04 -5.58 11.18
N PHE A 75 -10.75 -6.19 10.03
CA PHE A 75 -9.65 -7.13 9.87
C PHE A 75 -8.30 -6.54 10.31
N ARG A 76 -8.01 -5.27 9.98
CA ARG A 76 -6.80 -4.59 10.45
C ARG A 76 -6.78 -4.27 11.94
N ARG A 77 -7.92 -4.22 12.63
CA ARG A 77 -7.94 -4.09 14.10
C ARG A 77 -7.48 -5.39 14.76
N GLU A 78 -7.86 -6.52 14.19
CA GLU A 78 -7.40 -7.85 14.64
C GLU A 78 -5.96 -8.13 14.21
N PHE A 79 -5.56 -7.62 13.04
CA PHE A 79 -4.20 -7.76 12.49
C PHE A 79 -3.57 -6.39 12.15
N PRO A 80 -3.06 -5.64 13.14
CA PRO A 80 -2.54 -4.28 12.96
C PRO A 80 -1.38 -4.18 11.97
N LEU A 81 -0.58 -5.25 11.87
CA LEU A 81 0.57 -5.35 10.98
C LEU A 81 0.18 -5.57 9.52
N CYS A 82 -1.07 -5.96 9.25
CA CYS A 82 -1.54 -6.20 7.89
C CYS A 82 -1.61 -4.88 7.09
N PRO A 83 -0.92 -4.78 5.94
CA PRO A 83 -1.06 -3.65 5.04
C PRO A 83 -2.49 -3.53 4.51
N LEU A 84 -3.01 -2.30 4.43
CA LEU A 84 -4.38 -2.05 3.95
C LEU A 84 -4.70 -2.68 2.58
N PRO A 85 -3.82 -2.61 1.57
CA PRO A 85 -4.09 -3.26 0.29
C PRO A 85 -4.23 -4.78 0.41
N GLU A 86 -3.54 -5.43 1.35
CA GLU A 86 -3.66 -6.87 1.56
C GLU A 86 -4.94 -7.22 2.31
N ALA A 87 -5.29 -6.45 3.35
CA ALA A 87 -6.57 -6.59 4.03
C ALA A 87 -7.76 -6.48 3.05
N LEU A 88 -7.69 -5.55 2.10
CA LEU A 88 -8.72 -5.39 1.07
C LEU A 88 -8.80 -6.60 0.15
N LYS A 89 -7.66 -7.08 -0.35
CA LYS A 89 -7.61 -8.28 -1.20
C LYS A 89 -8.20 -9.49 -0.48
N MET A 90 -7.88 -9.66 0.80
CA MET A 90 -8.43 -10.75 1.60
C MET A 90 -9.94 -10.69 1.67
N VAL A 91 -10.51 -9.56 2.11
CA VAL A 91 -11.96 -9.36 2.22
C VAL A 91 -12.67 -9.49 0.86
N GLN A 92 -12.04 -9.05 -0.23
CA GLN A 92 -12.57 -9.21 -1.59
C GLN A 92 -12.53 -10.66 -2.09
N SER A 93 -11.59 -11.46 -1.60
CA SER A 93 -11.44 -12.87 -1.97
C SER A 93 -12.31 -13.84 -1.16
N LEU A 94 -12.96 -13.35 -0.10
CA LEU A 94 -14.00 -14.05 0.63
C LEU A 94 -15.31 -14.09 -0.16
#